data_AF-A0A2G4KDT4-F1
#
_entry.id   AF-A0A2G4KDT4-F1
#
_cell.length_a   1.000
_cell.length_b   1.000
_cell.length_c   1.000
_cell.angle_alpha   90.00
_cell.angle_beta   90.00
_cell.angle_gamma   90.00
#
_symmetry.space_group_name_H-M   'P 1'
#
loop_
_entity.id
_entity.type
_entity.pdbx_description
1 polymer ?
#
loop_
_entity_poly.entity_id
_entity_poly.type
_entity_poly.pdbx_seq_one_letter_code
_entity_poly.pdbx_strand_id
1 'polypeptide(L)' 'MLARHQDPLQIVRLSRDLHCLAEGFQLDGNASRFLVHETLMSAFAMPADARSPADRESGLRLDMAARLRALPSASATA' A
#
# COMPACT_ATOMS: atom_id res chain seq x y z
N MET A 1 -25.67 -7.00 -9.57
CA MET A 1 -24.27 -6.67 -9.25
C MET A 1 -24.25 -5.32 -8.56
N LEU A 2 -24.18 -5.29 -7.22
CA LEU A 2 -24.04 -4.04 -6.48
C LEU A 2 -22.58 -3.60 -6.55
N ALA A 3 -22.35 -2.45 -7.19
CA ALA A 3 -21.09 -1.73 -7.05
C ALA A 3 -20.91 -1.41 -5.56
N ARG A 4 -20.05 -2.19 -4.88
CA ARG A 4 -19.72 -1.96 -3.48
C ARG A 4 -19.04 -0.59 -3.38
N HIS A 5 -19.76 0.39 -2.86
CA HIS A 5 -19.22 1.69 -2.50
C HIS A 5 -18.05 1.48 -1.54
N GLN A 6 -16.84 1.78 -2.01
CA GLN A 6 -15.68 1.86 -1.15
C GLN A 6 -15.89 3.06 -0.23
N ASP A 7 -15.83 2.81 1.08
CA ASP A 7 -15.96 3.87 2.07
C ASP A 7 -14.75 4.82 1.94
N PRO A 8 -14.95 6.10 1.63
CA PRO A 8 -13.87 7.07 1.50
C PRO A 8 -12.98 7.15 2.76
N LEU A 9 -13.56 6.89 3.94
CA LEU A 9 -12.81 6.89 5.21
C LEU A 9 -11.83 5.72 5.31
N GLN A 10 -12.16 4.57 4.71
CA GLN A 10 -11.25 3.42 4.65
C GLN A 10 -10.05 3.73 3.75
N ILE A 11 -10.26 4.39 2.61
CA ILE A 11 -9.18 4.78 1.70
C ILE A 11 -8.21 5.75 2.38
N VAL A 12 -8.75 6.76 3.09
CA VAL A 12 -7.93 7.74 3.81
C VAL A 12 -7.12 7.08 4.93
N ARG A 13 -7.73 6.18 5.71
CA ARG A 13 -7.02 5.41 6.75
C ARG A 13 -5.93 4.53 6.17
N LEU A 14 -6.25 3.77 5.12
CA LEU A 14 -5.28 2.89 4.45
C LEU A 14 -4.11 3.68 3.87
N SER A 15 -4.38 4.81 3.20
CA SER A 15 -3.33 5.68 2.66
C SER A 15 -2.40 6.19 3.76
N ARG A 16 -2.94 6.59 4.91
CA ARG A 16 -2.14 7.03 6.07
C ARG A 16 -1.28 5.90 6.61
N ASP A 17 -1.86 4.71 6.79
CA ASP A 17 -1.14 3.56 7.33
C ASP A 17 0.03 3.14 6.43
N LEU A 18 -0.20 3.12 5.11
CA LEU A 18 0.85 2.82 4.12
C LEU A 18 1.94 3.90 4.13
N HIS A 19 1.57 5.18 4.28
CA HIS A 19 2.56 6.26 4.43
C HIS A 19 3.44 6.09 5.66
N CYS A 20 2.88 5.79 6.83
CA CYS A 20 3.66 5.51 8.04
C CYS A 20 4.57 4.29 7.85
N LEU A 21 4.11 3.28 7.10
CA LEU A 21 4.92 2.11 6.74
C LEU A 21 6.12 2.49 5.87
N ALA A 22 5.92 3.35 4.87
CA ALA A 22 7.00 3.84 4.00
C ALA A 22 8.01 4.73 4.74
N GLU A 23 7.55 5.58 5.66
CA GLU A 23 8.42 6.43 6.49
C GLU A 23 9.40 5.60 7.33
N GLY A 24 8.97 4.43 7.82
CA GLY A 24 9.84 3.50 8.55
C GLY A 24 11.02 2.95 7.74
N PHE A 25 10.97 3.06 6.41
CA PHE A 25 12.04 2.63 5.51
C PHE A 25 12.94 3.79 5.02
N GLN A 26 12.78 4.99 5.60
CA GLN A 26 13.58 6.20 5.26
C GLN A 26 13.62 6.52 3.76
N LEU A 27 12.54 6.21 3.04
CA LEU A 27 12.39 6.55 1.64
C LEU A 27 12.33 8.07 1.44
N ASP A 28 12.79 8.53 0.28
CA ASP A 28 12.46 9.87 -0.20
C ASP A 28 10.94 10.09 -0.20
N GLY A 29 10.50 11.32 0.09
CA GLY A 29 9.09 11.67 0.14
C GLY A 29 8.35 11.41 -1.18
N ASN A 30 9.01 11.54 -2.33
CA ASN A 30 8.43 11.22 -3.62
C ASN A 30 8.34 9.71 -3.85
N ALA A 31 9.39 8.94 -3.54
CA ALA A 31 9.39 7.48 -3.60
C ALA A 31 8.31 6.87 -2.69
N SER A 32 8.13 7.42 -1.48
CA SER A 32 7.07 7.01 -0.56
C SER A 32 5.68 7.24 -1.14
N ARG A 33 5.42 8.42 -1.71
CA ARG A 33 4.13 8.75 -2.35
C ARG A 33 3.86 7.85 -3.55
N PHE A 34 4.88 7.62 -4.39
CA PHE A 34 4.76 6.76 -5.57
C PHE A 34 4.39 5.33 -5.17
N LEU A 35 5.08 4.78 -4.18
CA LEU A 35 4.87 3.41 -3.72
C LEU A 35 3.49 3.23 -3.06
N VAL A 36 3.05 4.19 -2.22
CA VAL A 36 1.70 4.20 -1.66
C VAL A 36 0.64 4.27 -2.76
N HIS A 37 0.84 5.14 -3.75
CA HIS A 37 -0.09 5.28 -4.88
C HIS A 37 -0.20 3.98 -5.70
N GLU A 38 0.93 3.36 -6.05
CA GLU A 38 0.96 2.08 -6.76
C GLU A 38 0.29 0.95 -5.97
N THR A 39 0.51 0.89 -4.64
CA THR A 39 -0.13 -0.10 -3.78
C THR A 39 -1.64 0.09 -3.74
N LEU A 40 -2.13 1.32 -3.66
CA LEU A 40 -3.57 1.62 -3.70
C LEU A 40 -4.17 1.28 -5.08
N MET A 41 -3.52 1.66 -6.18
CA MET A 41 -3.98 1.29 -7.52
C MET A 41 -4.05 -0.23 -7.71
N SER A 42 -3.01 -0.96 -7.27
CA SER A 42 -2.98 -2.42 -7.30
C SER A 42 -4.11 -3.03 -6.46
N ALA A 43 -4.37 -2.46 -5.28
CA ALA A 43 -5.46 -2.87 -4.41
C ALA A 43 -6.80 -2.80 -5.11
N PHE A 44 -7.08 -1.68 -5.77
CA PHE A 44 -8.36 -1.37 -6.38
C PHE A 44 -8.55 -1.93 -7.78
N ALA A 45 -7.47 -2.34 -8.46
CA ALA A 45 -7.52 -3.06 -9.73
C ALA A 45 -8.00 -4.52 -9.59
N MET A 46 -7.84 -5.13 -8.41
CA MET A 46 -8.32 -6.50 -8.15
C MET A 46 -9.85 -6.52 -7.88
N PRO A 47 -10.63 -7.39 -8.55
CA PRO A 47 -12.05 -7.54 -8.26
C PRO A 47 -12.24 -7.98 -6.80
N ALA A 48 -13.16 -7.32 -6.10
CA ALA A 48 -13.36 -7.42 -4.65
C ALA A 48 -13.93 -8.77 -4.16
N ASP A 49 -13.83 -9.83 -4.97
CA ASP A 49 -14.74 -10.97 -4.93
C ASP A 49 -14.26 -12.22 -4.18
N ALA A 50 -13.26 -12.12 -3.30
CA ALA A 50 -12.83 -13.32 -2.56
C ALA A 50 -12.39 -13.15 -1.11
N ARG A 51 -12.27 -11.93 -0.57
CA ARG A 51 -11.71 -11.75 0.78
C ARG A 51 -12.42 -10.64 1.57
N SER A 52 -12.50 -10.83 2.88
CA SER A 52 -12.98 -9.80 3.81
C SER A 52 -12.17 -8.50 3.62
N PRO A 53 -12.78 -7.31 3.75
CA PRO A 53 -12.04 -6.04 3.65
C PRO A 53 -10.82 -5.98 4.59
N ALA A 54 -10.89 -6.58 5.78
CA ALA A 54 -9.76 -6.68 6.71
C ALA A 54 -8.60 -7.56 6.18
N ASP A 55 -8.92 -8.65 5.49
CA ASP A 55 -7.93 -9.53 4.86
C ASP A 55 -7.29 -8.85 3.64
N ARG A 56 -8.05 -7.99 2.95
CA ARG A 56 -7.54 -7.15 1.87
C ARG A 56 -6.55 -6.12 2.40
N GLU A 57 -6.90 -5.38 3.45
CA GLU A 57 -6.00 -4.42 4.09
C GLU A 57 -4.71 -5.06 4.61
N SER A 58 -4.83 -6.22 5.29
CA SER A 58 -3.66 -6.97 5.78
C SER A 58 -2.78 -7.46 4.63
N GLY A 59 -3.38 -7.96 3.56
CA GLY A 59 -2.66 -8.37 2.35
C GLY A 59 -1.90 -7.22 1.69
N LEU A 60 -2.47 -6.02 1.65
CA LEU A 60 -1.83 -4.84 1.05
C LEU A 60 -0.64 -4.34 1.86
N ARG A 61 -0.76 -4.33 3.20
CA ARG A 61 0.36 -3.98 4.07
C ARG A 61 1.51 -4.98 3.92
N LEU A 62 1.20 -6.27 3.80
CA LEU A 62 2.20 -7.32 3.57
C LEU A 62 2.87 -7.19 2.20
N ASP A 63 2.11 -6.93 1.13
CA ASP A 63 2.65 -6.72 -0.22
C ASP A 63 3.55 -5.48 -0.28
N MET A 64 3.10 -4.37 0.31
CA MET A 64 3.91 -3.15 0.41
C MET A 64 5.20 -3.40 1.18
N ALA A 65 5.13 -4.08 2.33
CA ALA A 65 6.31 -4.42 3.12
C ALA A 65 7.26 -5.37 2.39
N ALA A 66 6.76 -6.28 1.55
CA ALA A 66 7.58 -7.13 0.69
C ALA A 66 8.30 -6.31 -0.38
N ARG A 67 7.60 -5.39 -1.05
CA ARG A 67 8.20 -4.46 -2.01
C ARG A 67 9.27 -3.59 -1.36
N LEU A 68 8.98 -2.98 -0.21
CA LEU A 68 9.92 -2.16 0.55
C LEU A 68 11.19 -2.92 0.94
N ARG A 69 11.09 -4.20 1.30
CA ARG A 69 12.26 -5.05 1.57
C ARG A 69 13.03 -5.46 0.32
N ALA A 70 12.35 -5.55 -0.82
CA ALA A 70 12.95 -5.86 -2.11
C ALA A 70 13.57 -4.63 -2.79
N LEU A 71 13.24 -3.40 -2.35
CA LEU A 71 13.92 -2.21 -2.82
C LEU A 71 15.40 -2.31 -2.41
N PRO A 72 16.35 -2.09 -3.35
CA PRO A 72 17.75 -2.03 -3.01
C PRO A 72 17.93 -0.87 -2.03
N SER A 73 18.32 -1.19 -0.79
CA SER A 73 18.73 -0.18 0.18
C SER A 73 19.83 0.65 -0.47
N ALA A 74 19.61 1.96 -0.63
CA ALA A 74 20.58 2.89 -1.21
C ALA A 74 21.77 3.12 -0.25
N SER A 75 22.35 2.03 0.27
CA SER A 75 23.46 1.98 1.20
C SER A 75 24.39 0.82 0.83
N ALA A 76 24.84 0.79 -0.41
CA ALA A 76 26.02 0.03 -0.83
C ALA A 76 26.52 0.57 -2.18
N THR A 77 27.01 1.80 -2.20
CA THR A 77 27.91 2.32 -3.25
C THR A 77 28.51 3.64 -2.77
N ALA A 78 29.56 3.53 -1.95
CA ALA A 78 30.62 4.53 -1.80
C ALA A 78 31.94 3.79 -1.98
#